data_AF-A0A937Q5Q3-F1
#
_entry.id   AF-A0A937Q5Q3-F1
#
_cell.length_a   1.000
_cell.length_b   1.000
_cell.length_c   1.000
_cell.angle_alpha   90.00
_cell.angle_beta   90.00
_cell.angle_gamma   90.00
#
_symmetry.space_group_name_H-M   'P 1'
#
loop_
_entity.id
_entity.type
_entity.pdbx_description
1 polymer ?
#
loop_
_entity_poly.entity_id
_entity_poly.type
_entity_poly.pdbx_seq_one_letter_code
_entity_poly.pdbx_strand_id
1 'polypeptide(L)' 'MIRVAIIGASGYTGAESIKILLRHREAKLTYLTALPEECGMVEEVFGQFKGR' A
#
# COMPACT_ATOMS: atom_id res chain seq x y z
N MET A 1 -6.04 -11.00 13.26
CA MET A 1 -5.35 -10.08 12.33
C MET A 1 -6.18 -9.98 11.06
N ILE A 2 -6.76 -8.82 10.81
CA ILE A 2 -7.61 -8.52 9.64
C ILE A 2 -6.70 -8.43 8.41
N ARG A 3 -7.06 -9.10 7.32
CA ARG A 3 -6.35 -9.03 6.04
C ARG A 3 -6.95 -7.91 5.21
N VAL A 4 -6.12 -6.97 4.77
CA VAL A 4 -6.56 -5.76 4.06
C VAL A 4 -5.99 -5.75 2.65
N ALA A 5 -6.82 -5.32 1.69
CA ALA A 5 -6.42 -4.95 0.35
C ALA A 5 -6.73 -3.46 0.12
N ILE A 6 -5.88 -2.76 -0.64
CA ILE A 6 -6.14 -1.39 -1.08
C ILE A 6 -6.31 -1.39 -2.60
N ILE A 7 -7.45 -0.87 -3.05
CA ILE A 7 -7.76 -0.64 -4.47
C ILE A 7 -7.49 0.85 -4.76
N GLY A 8 -6.63 1.13 -5.74
CA GLY A 8 -6.14 2.49 -6.00
C GLY A 8 -4.94 2.86 -5.12
N ALA A 9 -4.04 1.90 -4.87
CA ALA A 9 -2.86 2.06 -4.03
C ALA A 9 -1.82 3.07 -4.58
N SER A 10 -1.86 3.35 -5.88
CA SER A 10 -1.05 4.35 -6.59
C SER A 10 -1.42 5.80 -6.23
N GLY A 11 -2.61 6.04 -5.65
CA GLY A 11 -3.03 7.36 -5.20
C GLY A 11 -2.44 7.76 -3.85
N TYR A 12 -2.35 9.06 -3.58
CA TYR A 12 -1.81 9.56 -2.31
C TYR A 12 -2.59 9.10 -1.07
N THR A 13 -3.91 8.94 -1.19
CA THR A 13 -4.74 8.36 -0.11
C THR A 13 -4.41 6.88 0.12
N GLY A 14 -4.08 6.15 -0.96
CA GLY A 14 -3.56 4.78 -0.88
C GLY A 14 -2.24 4.73 -0.13
N ALA A 15 -1.29 5.61 -0.47
CA ALA A 15 -0.01 5.73 0.23
C ALA A 15 -0.17 6.02 1.73
N GLU A 16 -1.04 6.96 2.10
CA GLU A 16 -1.31 7.25 3.52
C GLU A 16 -1.96 6.06 4.25
N SER A 17 -2.85 5.32 3.56
CA SER A 17 -3.45 4.10 4.09
C SER A 17 -2.39 3.02 4.35
N ILE A 18 -1.42 2.85 3.43
CA ILE A 18 -0.27 1.95 3.62
C ILE A 18 0.53 2.36 4.87
N LYS A 19 0.82 3.66 5.03
CA LYS A 19 1.58 4.18 6.18
C LYS A 19 0.91 3.86 7.53
N ILE A 20 -0.42 3.95 7.58
CA ILE A 20 -1.21 3.60 8.76
C ILE A 20 -1.17 2.08 9.00
N LEU A 21 -1.45 1.28 7.96
CA LEU A 21 -1.53 -0.19 8.09
C LEU A 21 -0.20 -0.84 8.44
N LEU A 22 0.94 -0.31 7.96
CA LEU A 22 2.28 -0.78 8.34
C LEU A 22 2.59 -0.62 9.84
N ARG A 23 1.79 0.15 10.59
CA ARG A 23 1.93 0.34 12.04
C ARG A 23 0.78 -0.26 12.83
N HIS A 24 -0.20 -0.88 12.16
CA HIS A 24 -1.42 -1.35 12.79
C HIS A 24 -1.23 -2.74 13.39
N ARG A 25 -1.51 -2.91 14.69
CA ARG A 25 -1.27 -4.18 15.40
C ARG A 25 -2.23 -5.29 15.00
N GLU A 26 -3.45 -4.94 14.60
CA GLU A 26 -4.51 -5.90 14.33
C GLU A 26 -4.84 -6.10 12.85
N ALA A 27 -4.16 -5.39 11.95
CA ALA A 27 -4.42 -5.42 10.51
C ALA A 27 -3.12 -5.65 9.75
N LYS A 28 -3.19 -6.46 8.70
CA LYS A 28 -2.07 -6.74 7.81
C LYS A 28 -2.47 -6.38 6.39
N LEU A 29 -1.69 -5.49 5.79
CA LEU A 29 -1.77 -5.20 4.37
C LEU A 29 -1.30 -6.44 3.60
N THR A 30 -2.16 -6.97 2.74
CA THR A 30 -1.91 -8.24 2.03
C THR A 30 -2.00 -8.11 0.51
N TYR A 31 -2.58 -7.02 0.00
CA TYR A 31 -2.69 -6.80 -1.43
C TYR A 31 -2.80 -5.31 -1.76
N LEU A 32 -2.18 -4.92 -2.87
CA LEU A 32 -2.24 -3.57 -3.44
C LEU A 32 -2.64 -3.71 -4.89
N THR A 33 -3.58 -2.88 -5.35
CA THR A 33 -3.95 -2.80 -6.76
C THR A 33 -4.00 -1.36 -7.22
N ALA A 34 -3.74 -1.16 -8.51
CA ALA A 34 -3.89 0.10 -9.22
C ALA A 34 -4.43 -0.19 -10.63
N LEU A 35 -4.56 0.83 -11.46
CA LEU A 35 -4.77 0.62 -12.90
C LEU A 35 -3.54 -0.10 -13.49
N PRO A 36 -3.70 -0.91 -14.56
CA PRO A 36 -2.60 -1.67 -15.15
C PRO A 36 -1.35 -0.84 -15.47
N GLU A 37 -1.54 0.38 -15.97
CA GLU A 37 -0.48 1.33 -16.31
C GLU A 37 0.20 1.99 -15.10
N GLU A 38 -0.42 1.90 -13.92
CA GLU A 38 0.10 2.42 -12.64
C GLU A 38 0.65 1.31 -11.73
N CYS A 39 0.48 0.05 -12.13
CA CYS A 39 0.98 -1.10 -11.37
C CYS A 39 2.51 -1.17 -11.43
N GLY A 40 3.12 -1.45 -10.27
CA GLY A 40 4.56 -1.56 -10.10
C GLY A 40 4.90 -1.90 -8.65
N MET A 41 6.19 -1.96 -8.33
CA MET A 41 6.59 -2.10 -6.92
C MET A 41 6.25 -0.81 -6.18
N VAL A 42 5.62 -0.93 -5.02
CA VAL A 42 5.14 0.24 -4.28
C VAL A 42 6.29 1.19 -3.87
N GLU A 43 7.51 0.67 -3.72
CA GLU A 43 8.72 1.46 -3.45
C GLU A 43 9.25 2.22 -4.68
N GLU A 44 8.91 1.79 -5.89
CA GLU A 44 9.23 2.51 -7.13
C GLU A 44 8.25 3.67 -7.35
N VAL A 45 6.98 3.46 -7.00
CA VAL A 45 5.94 4.50 -7.04
C VAL A 45 6.15 5.52 -5.92
N PHE A 46 6.48 5.05 -4.72
CA PHE A 46 6.66 5.87 -3.53
C PHE A 46 7.93 5.44 -2.77
N GLY A 47 9.04 6.13 -3.02
CA GLY A 47 10.35 5.82 -2.42
C GLY A 47 10.38 5.78 -0.88
N GLN A 48 9.41 6.40 -0.20
CA GLN A 48 9.26 6.33 1.25
C GLN A 48 8.97 4.92 1.80
N PHE A 49 8.49 3.99 0.95
CA PHE A 49 8.22 2.61 1.34
C PHE A 49 9.39 1.67 1.11
N LYS A 50 10.54 2.16 0.62
CA LYS A 50 11.71 1.33 0.39
C LYS A 50 12.15 0.59 1.66
N GLY A 51 12.24 -0.73 1.58
CA GLY A 51 12.66 -1.60 2.69
C GLY A 51 11.62 -1.78 3.81
N ARG A 52 10.33 -1.54 3.54
CA ARG A 52 9.24 -1.68 4.52
C ARG A 52 8.22 -2.74 4.18
#